data_AF-A0A223VA68-F1
#
_entry.id   AF-A0A223VA68-F1
#
_cell.length_a   1.000
_cell.length_b   1.000
_cell.length_c   1.000
_cell.angle_alpha   90.00
_cell.angle_beta   90.00
_cell.angle_gamma   90.00
#
_symmetry.space_group_name_H-M   'P 1'
#
loop_
_entity.id
_entity.type
_entity.pdbx_description
1 polymer ?
#
loop_
_entity_poly.entity_id
_entity_poly.type
_entity_poly.pdbx_seq_one_letter_code
_entity_poly.pdbx_strand_id
1 'polypeptide(L)'
;MLKSIKRILTWKRTLLLSLISILMLNVFSFYGLYTNKFYFFKVDNYIFPILSLVHLVFLYVMWFKIKERELSDVPMRNLEYGLYVVSLVYLFKIIDTLITLLSYGDYENHLIPGTFLPIGILMMTLYTLLLGLTFLAFSYRREIVGTYVFDDMNQHVDNWNS
;
A
#
# COMPACT_ATOMS: atom_id res chain seq x y z
N MET A 1 -20.35 1.60 10.14
CA MET A 1 -19.62 1.99 8.91
C MET A 1 -18.69 0.88 8.41
N LEU A 2 -17.70 0.42 9.19
CA LEU A 2 -16.74 -0.62 8.77
C LEU A 2 -17.38 -1.95 8.34
N LYS A 3 -18.41 -2.42 9.07
CA LYS A 3 -19.18 -3.63 8.71
C LYS A 3 -19.84 -3.52 7.32
N SER A 4 -20.34 -2.34 6.95
CA SER A 4 -20.96 -2.11 5.62
C SER A 4 -19.93 -2.11 4.50
N ILE A 5 -18.75 -1.52 4.74
CA ILE A 5 -17.63 -1.51 3.78
C ILE A 5 -17.15 -2.94 3.52
N LYS A 6 -16.97 -3.75 4.58
CA LYS A 6 -16.53 -5.15 4.47
C LYS A 6 -17.54 -6.06 3.75
N ARG A 7 -18.83 -5.69 3.75
CA ARG A 7 -19.87 -6.40 2.99
C ARG A 7 -19.68 -6.22 1.48
N ILE A 8 -19.23 -5.05 1.04
CA ILE A 8 -19.00 -4.73 -0.38
C ILE A 8 -17.61 -5.19 -0.80
N LEU A 9 -16.61 -4.91 0.04
CA LEU A 9 -15.20 -5.05 -0.26
C LEU A 9 -14.63 -6.25 0.49
N THR A 10 -14.97 -7.46 0.03
CA THR A 10 -14.46 -8.71 0.62
C THR A 10 -12.93 -8.80 0.55
N TRP A 11 -12.33 -9.68 1.36
CA TRP A 11 -10.87 -9.90 1.35
C TRP A 11 -10.30 -10.11 -0.06
N LYS A 12 -10.93 -10.97 -0.88
CA LYS A 12 -10.50 -11.23 -2.26
C LYS A 12 -10.52 -9.97 -3.13
N ARG A 13 -11.55 -9.12 -2.98
CA ARG A 13 -11.66 -7.84 -3.71
C ARG A 13 -10.63 -6.84 -3.22
N THR A 14 -10.36 -6.79 -1.92
CA THR A 14 -9.33 -5.94 -1.31
C THR A 14 -7.96 -6.28 -1.87
N LEU A 15 -7.62 -7.58 -1.91
CA LEU A 15 -6.37 -8.06 -2.48
C LEU A 15 -6.24 -7.68 -3.95
N LEU A 16 -7.28 -7.95 -4.76
CA LEU A 16 -7.27 -7.64 -6.18
C LEU A 16 -7.13 -6.14 -6.46
N LEU A 17 -7.91 -5.30 -5.75
CA LEU A 17 -7.85 -3.85 -5.91
C LEU A 17 -6.50 -3.28 -5.47
N SER A 18 -5.89 -3.84 -4.41
CA SER A 18 -4.56 -3.43 -3.95
C SER A 18 -3.51 -3.78 -5.00
N LEU A 19 -3.58 -4.99 -5.56
CA LEU A 19 -2.67 -5.44 -6.61
C LEU A 19 -2.75 -4.55 -7.86
N ILE A 20 -3.97 -4.28 -8.35
CA ILE A 20 -4.18 -3.40 -9.50
C ILE A 20 -3.65 -2.00 -9.23
N SER A 21 -3.93 -1.45 -8.03
CA SER A 21 -3.47 -0.11 -7.64
C SER A 21 -1.95 -0.04 -7.60
N ILE A 22 -1.28 -1.04 -7.02
CA ILE A 22 0.18 -1.12 -6.97
C ILE A 22 0.77 -1.20 -8.39
N LEU A 23 0.22 -2.04 -9.27
CA LEU A 23 0.69 -2.17 -10.65
C LEU A 23 0.56 -0.86 -11.43
N MET A 24 -0.59 -0.17 -11.32
CA MET A 24 -0.78 1.12 -11.98
C MET A 24 0.16 2.20 -11.42
N LEU A 25 0.28 2.29 -10.09
CA LEU A 25 1.15 3.27 -9.46
C LEU A 25 2.65 3.00 -9.74
N ASN A 26 3.04 1.74 -9.96
CA ASN A 26 4.39 1.41 -10.42
C ASN A 26 4.68 1.93 -11.83
N VAL A 27 3.68 1.99 -12.72
CA VAL A 27 3.85 2.62 -14.03
C VAL A 27 3.89 4.14 -13.87
N PHE A 28 2.97 4.69 -13.09
CA PHE A 28 2.88 6.15 -12.88
C PHE A 28 4.02 6.73 -12.05
N SER A 29 4.77 5.92 -11.28
CA SER A 29 5.94 6.41 -10.56
C SER A 29 7.03 6.92 -11.50
N PHE A 30 7.04 6.47 -12.76
CA PHE A 30 7.95 6.95 -13.80
C PHE A 30 7.37 8.08 -14.65
N TYR A 31 6.10 8.41 -14.51
CA TYR A 31 5.41 9.38 -15.35
C TYR A 31 5.57 10.82 -14.80
N GLY A 32 6.07 11.73 -15.64
CA GLY A 32 6.16 13.15 -15.32
C GLY A 32 4.92 13.91 -15.76
N LEU A 33 4.13 14.39 -14.79
CA LEU A 33 2.88 15.12 -15.02
C LEU A 33 3.07 16.40 -15.86
N TYR A 34 4.09 17.21 -15.57
CA TYR A 34 4.33 18.48 -16.28
C TYR A 34 4.85 18.31 -17.72
N THR A 35 5.49 17.18 -18.02
CA THR A 35 6.18 17.01 -19.31
C THR A 35 5.55 15.95 -20.20
N ASN A 36 4.59 15.17 -19.69
CA ASN A 36 3.96 14.04 -20.37
C ASN A 36 5.01 13.03 -20.90
N LYS A 37 6.06 12.76 -20.10
CA LYS A 37 7.16 11.86 -20.46
C LYS A 37 7.47 10.88 -19.32
N PHE A 38 8.04 9.73 -19.68
CA PHE A 38 8.52 8.74 -18.72
C PHE A 38 10.01 8.93 -18.40
N TYR A 39 10.36 8.84 -17.13
CA TYR A 39 11.71 9.05 -16.60
C TYR A 39 12.24 7.78 -15.92
N PHE A 40 12.69 6.81 -16.72
CA PHE A 40 13.20 5.53 -16.21
C PHE A 40 14.57 5.64 -15.53
N PHE A 41 15.38 6.65 -15.86
CA PHE A 41 16.72 6.80 -15.28
C PHE A 41 16.76 7.67 -14.01
N LYS A 42 15.61 8.18 -13.55
CA LYS A 42 15.53 8.98 -12.33
C LYS A 42 15.38 8.05 -11.13
N VAL A 43 16.41 7.98 -10.29
CA VAL A 43 16.47 7.07 -9.13
C VAL A 43 15.29 7.25 -8.18
N ASP A 44 14.84 8.49 -7.96
CA ASP A 44 13.70 8.82 -7.08
C ASP A 44 12.40 8.09 -7.48
N ASN A 45 12.24 7.78 -8.78
CA ASN A 45 11.04 7.11 -9.29
C ASN A 45 10.95 5.63 -8.88
N TYR A 46 12.06 5.04 -8.42
CA TYR A 46 12.12 3.66 -7.92
C TYR A 46 11.74 3.53 -6.44
N ILE A 47 11.61 4.65 -5.70
CA ILE A 47 11.23 4.64 -4.28
C ILE A 47 9.89 3.90 -4.08
N PHE A 48 8.87 4.26 -4.87
CA PHE A 48 7.56 3.61 -4.76
C PHE A 48 7.61 2.12 -5.16
N PRO A 49 8.17 1.73 -6.33
CA PRO A 49 8.33 0.33 -6.70
C PRO A 49 8.99 -0.54 -5.63
N ILE A 50 10.10 -0.09 -5.07
CA ILE A 50 10.84 -0.83 -4.03
C ILE A 50 9.97 -0.99 -2.77
N LEU A 51 9.36 0.09 -2.29
CA LEU A 51 8.51 0.03 -1.09
C LEU A 51 7.23 -0.77 -1.31
N SER A 52 6.70 -0.79 -2.52
CA SER A 52 5.50 -1.57 -2.86
C SER A 52 5.74 -3.08 -2.72
N LEU A 53 7.00 -3.56 -2.81
CA LEU A 53 7.33 -4.96 -2.57
C LEU A 53 6.97 -5.39 -1.15
N VAL A 54 7.19 -4.55 -0.14
CA VAL A 54 6.81 -4.85 1.25
C VAL A 54 5.30 -5.07 1.35
N HIS A 55 4.51 -4.24 0.67
CA HIS A 55 3.06 -4.38 0.62
C HIS A 55 2.66 -5.67 -0.12
N LEU A 56 3.28 -5.99 -1.25
CA LEU A 56 3.01 -7.23 -1.98
C LEU A 56 3.33 -8.47 -1.15
N VAL A 57 4.46 -8.48 -0.45
CA VAL A 57 4.83 -9.58 0.46
C VAL A 57 3.81 -9.71 1.58
N PHE A 58 3.35 -8.60 2.17
CA PHE A 58 2.28 -8.64 3.19
C PHE A 58 0.98 -9.26 2.65
N LEU A 59 0.53 -8.83 1.46
CA LEU A 59 -0.68 -9.38 0.83
C LEU A 59 -0.54 -10.87 0.51
N TYR A 60 0.64 -11.29 0.07
CA TYR A 60 0.95 -12.69 -0.19
C TYR A 60 0.91 -13.53 1.09
N VAL A 61 1.60 -13.10 2.15
CA VAL A 61 1.62 -13.81 3.45
C VAL A 61 0.22 -13.89 4.03
N MET A 62 -0.55 -12.80 3.97
CA MET A 62 -1.96 -12.78 4.35
C MET A 62 -2.79 -13.81 3.58
N TRP A 63 -2.65 -13.84 2.26
CA TRP A 63 -3.36 -14.80 1.42
C TRP A 63 -2.98 -16.24 1.74
N PHE A 64 -1.69 -16.51 1.93
CA PHE A 64 -1.16 -17.82 2.30
C PHE A 64 -1.73 -18.30 3.64
N LYS A 65 -1.64 -17.47 4.69
CA LYS A 65 -2.14 -17.82 6.04
C LYS A 65 -3.65 -18.07 6.05
N ILE A 66 -4.42 -17.28 5.30
CA ILE A 66 -5.87 -17.50 5.16
C ILE A 66 -6.17 -18.83 4.45
N LYS A 67 -5.36 -19.22 3.46
CA LYS A 67 -5.53 -20.47 2.72
C LYS A 67 -5.20 -21.68 3.58
N GLU A 68 -4.07 -21.65 4.29
CA GLU A 68 -3.60 -22.76 5.14
C GLU A 68 -4.23 -22.76 6.55
N ARG A 69 -5.06 -21.76 6.88
CA ARG A 69 -5.69 -21.56 8.19
C ARG A 69 -4.67 -21.46 9.34
N GLU A 70 -3.53 -20.85 9.04
CA GLU A 70 -2.49 -20.59 10.03
C GLU A 70 -2.74 -19.28 10.80
N LEU A 71 -2.30 -19.28 12.05
CA LEU A 71 -2.35 -18.11 12.93
C LEU A 71 -1.19 -17.13 12.64
N SER A 72 -1.30 -15.95 13.24
CA SER A 72 -0.27 -14.91 13.14
C SER A 72 1.04 -15.34 13.79
N ASP A 73 2.16 -15.07 13.14
CA ASP A 73 3.52 -15.36 13.62
C ASP A 73 4.37 -14.08 13.72
N VAL A 74 5.58 -14.21 14.28
CA VAL A 74 6.53 -13.09 14.45
C VAL A 74 6.94 -12.46 13.10
N PRO A 75 7.22 -13.21 12.02
CA PRO A 75 7.52 -12.63 10.72
C PRO A 75 6.39 -11.76 10.15
N MET A 76 5.13 -12.20 10.27
CA MET A 76 3.98 -11.41 9.82
C MET A 76 3.83 -10.10 10.58
N ARG A 77 4.15 -10.10 11.89
CA ARG A 77 4.16 -8.88 12.70
C ARG A 77 5.17 -7.84 12.19
N ASN A 78 6.38 -8.29 11.84
CA ASN A 78 7.42 -7.42 11.29
C ASN A 78 6.99 -6.84 9.92
N LEU A 79 6.32 -7.64 9.09
CA LEU A 79 5.75 -7.17 7.83
C LEU A 79 4.68 -6.11 8.04
N GLU A 80 3.82 -6.27 9.05
CA GLU A 80 2.81 -5.26 9.39
C GLU A 80 3.46 -3.95 9.85
N TYR A 81 4.52 -3.99 10.66
CA TYR A 81 5.29 -2.79 11.01
C TYR A 81 5.95 -2.13 9.81
N GLY A 82 6.51 -2.92 8.90
CA GLY A 82 6.99 -2.41 7.60
C GLY A 82 5.88 -1.71 6.83
N LEU A 83 4.68 -2.28 6.83
CA LEU A 83 3.54 -1.70 6.14
C LEU A 83 3.03 -0.40 6.78
N TYR A 84 3.22 -0.20 8.09
CA TYR A 84 2.95 1.09 8.75
C TYR A 84 3.87 2.19 8.22
N VAL A 85 5.16 1.91 8.05
CA VAL A 85 6.12 2.85 7.46
C VAL A 85 5.74 3.14 6.00
N VAL A 86 5.41 2.11 5.23
CA VAL A 86 4.97 2.27 3.83
C VAL A 86 3.68 3.10 3.73
N SER A 87 2.76 2.97 4.69
CA SER A 87 1.54 3.78 4.74
C SER A 87 1.82 5.27 4.89
N LEU A 88 2.86 5.65 5.65
CA LEU A 88 3.30 7.05 5.74
C LEU A 88 3.82 7.57 4.39
N VAL A 89 4.52 6.73 3.63
CA VAL A 89 4.99 7.10 2.28
C VAL A 89 3.81 7.30 1.33
N TYR A 90 2.75 6.50 1.43
CA TYR A 90 1.53 6.72 0.65
C TYR A 90 0.87 8.05 1.03
N LEU A 91 0.78 8.37 2.32
CA LEU A 91 0.25 9.65 2.78
C LEU A 91 1.08 10.83 2.23
N PHE A 92 2.41 10.73 2.32
CA PHE A 92 3.31 11.72 1.73
C PHE A 92 3.05 11.89 0.23
N LYS A 93 2.92 10.79 -0.52
CA LYS A 93 2.64 10.85 -1.96
C LYS A 93 1.28 11.46 -2.31
N ILE A 94 0.26 11.27 -1.48
CA ILE A 94 -1.04 11.95 -1.64
C ILE A 94 -0.86 13.46 -1.50
N ILE A 95 -0.14 13.91 -0.47
CA ILE A 95 0.11 15.34 -0.23
C ILE A 95 0.95 15.95 -1.36
N ASP A 96 2.02 15.28 -1.77
CA ASP A 96 2.89 15.68 -2.87
C ASP A 96 2.10 15.83 -4.19
N THR A 97 1.25 14.86 -4.50
CA THR A 97 0.38 14.90 -5.69
C THR A 97 -0.68 16.02 -5.57
N LEU A 98 -1.22 16.25 -4.38
CA LEU A 98 -2.17 17.33 -4.15
C LEU A 98 -1.53 18.71 -4.35
N ILE A 99 -0.33 18.94 -3.81
CA ILE A 99 0.43 20.18 -4.00
C ILE A 99 0.71 20.39 -5.49
N THR A 100 1.13 19.32 -6.19
CA THR A 100 1.35 19.35 -7.65
C THR A 100 0.08 19.76 -8.40
N LEU A 101 -1.08 19.18 -8.06
CA LEU A 101 -2.35 19.53 -8.69
C LEU A 101 -2.79 20.98 -8.41
N LEU A 102 -2.55 21.48 -7.19
CA LEU A 102 -2.88 22.85 -6.81
C LEU A 102 -2.03 23.88 -7.56
N SER A 103 -0.80 23.53 -7.94
CA SER A 103 0.07 24.40 -8.74
C SER A 103 -0.36 24.52 -10.21
N TYR A 104 -1.46 23.89 -10.62
CA TYR A 104 -1.94 23.93 -12.01
C TYR A 104 -2.18 25.38 -12.48
N GLY A 105 -2.69 26.25 -11.61
CA GLY A 105 -2.98 27.64 -11.92
C GLY A 105 -1.77 28.55 -12.03
N ASP A 106 -0.58 28.10 -11.62
CA ASP A 106 0.64 28.90 -11.58
C ASP A 106 1.38 28.96 -12.93
N TYR A 107 0.96 28.16 -13.90
CA TYR A 107 1.59 28.08 -15.22
C TYR A 107 0.62 28.50 -16.33
N GLU A 108 1.13 29.10 -17.39
CA GLU A 108 0.31 29.40 -18.56
C GLU A 108 -0.20 28.11 -19.22
N ASN A 109 -1.48 28.12 -19.60
CA ASN A 109 -2.21 26.95 -20.15
C ASN A 109 -1.54 26.29 -21.37
N HIS A 110 -0.63 26.98 -22.06
CA HIS A 110 0.09 26.43 -23.22
C HIS A 110 1.31 25.57 -22.84
N LEU A 111 1.79 25.66 -21.60
CA LEU A 111 2.96 24.93 -21.11
C LEU A 111 2.60 23.57 -20.49
N ILE A 112 1.37 23.43 -19.96
CA ILE A 112 0.93 22.21 -19.29
C ILE A 112 0.22 21.27 -20.29
N PRO A 113 0.61 19.98 -20.36
CA PRO A 113 -0.11 18.99 -21.16
C PRO A 113 -1.56 18.83 -20.70
N GLY A 114 -2.49 18.64 -21.64
CA GLY A 114 -3.90 18.37 -21.31
C GLY A 114 -4.14 17.08 -20.51
N THR A 115 -3.12 16.21 -20.39
CA THR A 115 -3.13 15.00 -19.57
C THR A 115 -2.84 15.26 -18.08
N PHE A 116 -2.40 16.46 -17.71
CA PHE A 116 -1.97 16.80 -16.36
C PHE A 116 -3.05 16.54 -15.30
N LEU A 117 -4.23 17.17 -15.46
CA LEU A 117 -5.34 17.02 -14.53
C LEU A 117 -5.87 15.57 -14.47
N PRO A 118 -6.23 14.90 -15.59
CA PRO A 118 -6.81 13.57 -15.51
C PRO A 118 -5.85 12.54 -14.90
N ILE A 119 -4.55 12.60 -15.24
CA ILE A 119 -3.57 11.65 -14.69
C ILE A 119 -3.24 12.00 -13.23
N GLY A 120 -3.09 13.28 -12.89
CA GLY A 120 -2.83 13.68 -11.51
C GLY A 120 -3.98 13.30 -10.57
N ILE A 121 -5.23 13.51 -10.98
CA ILE A 121 -6.43 13.09 -10.23
C ILE A 121 -6.48 11.56 -10.11
N LEU A 122 -6.17 10.83 -11.18
CA LEU A 122 -6.11 9.37 -11.16
C LEU A 122 -5.05 8.86 -10.17
N MET A 123 -3.84 9.43 -10.19
CA MET A 123 -2.76 9.09 -9.26
C MET A 123 -3.17 9.36 -7.81
N MET A 124 -3.72 10.55 -7.54
CA MET A 124 -4.21 10.91 -6.20
C MET A 124 -5.28 9.94 -5.70
N THR A 125 -6.22 9.58 -6.57
CA THR A 125 -7.29 8.62 -6.27
C THR A 125 -6.70 7.23 -5.97
N LEU A 126 -5.74 6.77 -6.77
CA LEU A 126 -5.08 5.47 -6.59
C LEU A 126 -4.27 5.41 -5.29
N TYR A 127 -3.51 6.46 -4.94
CA TYR A 127 -2.79 6.49 -3.66
C TYR A 127 -3.74 6.51 -2.46
N THR A 128 -4.82 7.30 -2.53
CA THR A 128 -5.84 7.36 -1.48
C THR A 128 -6.56 6.01 -1.33
N LEU A 129 -6.91 5.38 -2.45
CA LEU A 129 -7.49 4.05 -2.47
C LEU A 129 -6.55 3.02 -1.85
N LEU A 130 -5.27 3.01 -2.27
CA LEU A 130 -4.27 2.07 -1.76
C LEU A 130 -4.07 2.22 -0.24
N LEU A 131 -4.01 3.46 0.26
CA LEU A 131 -3.93 3.73 1.70
C LEU A 131 -5.18 3.19 2.44
N GLY A 132 -6.37 3.44 1.91
CA GLY A 132 -7.62 2.91 2.47
C GLY A 132 -7.68 1.38 2.48
N LEU A 133 -7.24 0.74 1.39
CA LEU A 133 -7.14 -0.72 1.29
C LEU A 133 -6.12 -1.29 2.27
N THR A 134 -5.03 -0.57 2.55
CA THR A 134 -4.02 -0.97 3.54
C THR A 134 -4.63 -1.06 4.94
N PHE A 135 -5.39 -0.04 5.36
CA PHE A 135 -6.11 -0.08 6.64
C PHE A 135 -7.17 -1.18 6.69
N LEU A 136 -7.86 -1.42 5.58
CA LEU A 136 -8.81 -2.51 5.48
C LEU A 136 -8.12 -3.89 5.62
N ALA A 137 -6.95 -4.05 5.02
CA ALA A 137 -6.14 -5.27 5.11
C ALA A 137 -5.68 -5.52 6.55
N PHE A 138 -5.24 -4.49 7.29
CA PHE A 138 -4.95 -4.62 8.73
C PHE A 138 -6.16 -5.08 9.53
N SER A 139 -7.35 -4.57 9.17
CA SER A 139 -8.59 -4.95 9.82
C SER A 139 -8.97 -6.40 9.52
N TYR A 140 -8.79 -6.87 8.28
CA TYR A 140 -9.00 -8.27 7.92
C TYR A 140 -8.02 -9.21 8.61
N ARG A 141 -6.76 -8.79 8.74
CA ARG A 141 -5.73 -9.55 9.45
C ARG A 141 -6.13 -9.78 10.92
N ARG A 142 -6.63 -8.75 11.62
CA ARG A 142 -7.14 -8.87 13.00
C ARG A 142 -8.29 -9.86 13.12
N GLU A 143 -9.20 -9.86 12.16
CA GLU A 143 -10.42 -10.67 12.22
C GLU A 143 -10.23 -12.11 11.78
N ILE A 144 -9.39 -12.37 10.78
CA ILE A 144 -9.27 -13.70 10.16
C ILE A 144 -8.09 -14.48 10.71
N VAL A 145 -6.93 -13.82 10.89
CA VAL A 145 -5.66 -14.47 11.27
C VAL A 145 -5.40 -14.36 12.78
N GLY A 146 -6.06 -13.41 13.45
CA GLY A 146 -6.01 -13.23 14.90
C GLY A 146 -5.05 -12.12 15.38
N THR A 147 -4.94 -12.03 16.70
CA THR A 147 -4.08 -11.07 17.39
C THR A 147 -2.71 -11.66 17.67
N TYR A 148 -1.66 -10.84 17.65
CA TYR A 148 -0.34 -11.26 18.09
C TYR A 148 -0.36 -11.58 19.58
N VAL A 149 -0.13 -12.85 19.93
CA VAL A 149 0.12 -13.27 21.31
C VAL A 149 1.58 -12.94 21.62
N PHE A 150 1.82 -12.01 22.55
CA PHE A 150 3.17 -11.60 22.93
C PHE A 150 3.89 -12.61 23.84
N ASP A 151 3.15 -13.59 24.38
CA ASP A 151 3.60 -14.48 25.44
C ASP A 151 4.39 -15.72 24.95
N ASP A 152 4.38 -16.01 23.64
CA ASP A 152 5.05 -17.19 23.08
C ASP A 152 6.56 -17.01 22.84
N MET A 153 7.14 -15.85 23.17
CA MET A 153 8.60 -15.71 23.16
C MET A 153 9.28 -16.58 24.24
N ASN A 154 8.53 -17.12 25.20
CA ASN A 154 9.05 -17.93 26.29
C ASN A 154 8.73 -19.44 26.19
N GLN A 155 8.05 -19.89 25.13
CA GLN A 155 7.64 -21.31 25.01
C GLN A 155 8.73 -22.27 24.50
N HIS A 156 9.89 -21.75 24.07
CA HIS A 156 11.05 -22.56 23.66
C HIS A 156 12.19 -22.54 24.69
N VAL A 157 11.95 -22.08 25.92
CA VAL A 157 12.86 -22.42 27.01
C VAL A 157 12.52 -23.84 27.42
N ASP A 158 13.01 -24.80 26.63
CA ASP A 158 13.19 -26.17 27.07
C ASP A 158 14.08 -26.11 28.30
N ASN A 159 13.45 -26.07 29.47
CA ASN A 159 14.12 -26.35 30.73
C ASN A 159 14.44 -27.85 30.71
N TRP A 160 15.47 -28.24 29.95
CA TRP A 160 16.30 -29.38 30.30
C TRP A 160 16.90 -29.03 31.66
N ASN A 161 16.28 -29.49 32.73
CA ASN A 161 16.95 -29.63 34.02
C ASN A 161 16.58 -31.02 34.51
N SER A 162 17.53 -31.93 34.30
CA SER A 162 17.73 -33.14 35.09
C SER A 162 17.94 -32.78 36.56
#